data_AF-A0A3D0GJL4-F1
#
_entry.id   AF-A0A3D0GJL4-F1
#
_cell.length_a   1.000
_cell.length_b   1.000
_cell.length_c   1.000
_cell.angle_alpha   90.00
_cell.angle_beta   90.00
_cell.angle_gamma   90.00
#
_symmetry.space_group_name_H-M   'P 1'
#
loop_
_entity.id
_entity.type
_entity.pdbx_description
1 polymer ?
#
loop_
_entity_poly.entity_id
_entity_poly.type
_entity_poly.pdbx_seq_one_letter_code
_entity_poly.pdbx_strand_id
1 'polypeptide(L)'
;MLIRLIISGLVALTLSTGTFAMHHANTDRPEGMRVEQLQTALGLTDEQTTAVTNIMRKQKEQAKALRKATRDQRKALREQTRQELSQVLTAEQMDLLDERRRQQAEKRSEKKAHSN
;
A
#
# COMPACT_ATOMS: atom_id res chain seq x y z
N MET A 1 44.66 11.38 8.20
CA MET A 1 44.51 12.74 8.78
C MET A 1 44.31 13.70 7.62
N LEU A 2 43.16 14.39 7.54
CA LEU A 2 42.97 15.75 7.02
C LEU A 2 41.46 16.04 6.88
N ILE A 3 40.93 16.69 7.92
CA ILE A 3 39.63 17.35 7.97
C ILE A 3 39.80 18.77 7.43
N ARG A 4 38.93 19.22 6.51
CA ARG A 4 38.50 20.61 6.28
C ARG A 4 37.11 20.56 5.60
N LEU A 5 35.97 20.70 6.29
CA LEU A 5 35.27 21.97 6.66
C LEU A 5 35.45 23.05 5.58
N ILE A 6 34.40 23.54 4.91
CA ILE A 6 33.52 24.68 5.29
C ILE A 6 32.40 24.74 4.21
N ILE A 7 31.11 24.52 4.51
CA ILE A 7 30.05 25.49 4.87
C ILE A 7 29.84 26.61 3.83
N SER A 8 28.67 26.62 3.18
CA SER A 8 27.76 27.78 3.00
C SER A 8 27.05 27.77 1.64
N GLY A 9 25.72 27.72 1.70
CA GLY A 9 24.83 27.78 0.55
C GLY A 9 23.39 27.80 1.06
N LEU A 10 23.05 28.91 1.73
CA LEU A 10 21.79 29.17 2.40
C LEU A 10 20.60 29.21 1.41
N VAL A 11 19.63 28.34 1.69
CA VAL A 11 18.17 28.37 1.48
C VAL A 11 17.55 29.65 0.88
N ALA A 12 16.71 29.50 -0.15
CA ALA A 12 15.34 30.02 -0.20
C ALA A 12 14.56 29.48 -1.41
N LEU A 13 13.74 28.43 -1.21
CA LEU A 13 12.63 28.14 -2.12
C LEU A 13 11.35 27.99 -1.29
N THR A 14 10.64 29.10 -1.11
CA THR A 14 9.30 29.12 -0.54
C THR A 14 8.33 28.61 -1.60
N LEU A 15 7.96 27.33 -1.54
CA LEU A 15 6.83 26.81 -2.29
C LEU A 15 5.57 26.92 -1.43
N SER A 16 4.71 27.86 -1.80
CA SER A 16 3.36 28.02 -1.27
C SER A 16 2.58 26.71 -1.42
N THR A 17 2.43 25.96 -0.34
CA THR A 17 1.56 24.79 -0.30
C THR A 17 0.12 25.24 -0.09
N GLY A 18 -0.61 25.43 -1.19
CA GLY A 18 -2.06 25.35 -1.17
C GLY A 18 -2.47 23.90 -0.89
N THR A 19 -2.78 23.58 0.36
CA THR A 19 -3.28 22.25 0.72
C THR A 19 -4.75 22.15 0.34
N PHE A 20 -5.03 21.77 -0.91
CA PHE A 20 -6.31 21.13 -1.20
C PHE A 20 -6.28 19.76 -0.53
N ALA A 21 -6.94 19.65 0.61
CA ALA A 21 -7.31 18.37 1.20
C ALA A 21 -8.31 17.70 0.25
N MET A 22 -7.82 16.93 -0.73
CA MET A 22 -8.65 15.93 -1.40
C MET A 22 -9.07 14.93 -0.33
N HIS A 23 -10.31 15.08 0.12
CA HIS A 23 -11.02 14.09 0.88
C HIS A 23 -11.11 12.83 0.01
N HIS A 24 -10.16 11.92 0.17
CA HIS A 24 -10.30 10.55 -0.32
C HIS A 24 -11.44 9.91 0.48
N ALA A 25 -12.67 10.12 0.01
CA ALA A 25 -13.75 9.18 0.28
C ALA A 25 -13.19 7.80 -0.01
N ASN A 26 -13.32 6.89 0.95
CA ASN A 26 -12.90 5.51 0.81
C ASN A 26 -13.53 4.98 -0.47
N THR A 27 -12.77 4.94 -1.56
CA THR A 27 -13.15 4.13 -2.70
C THR A 27 -12.96 2.72 -2.17
N ASP A 28 -14.07 2.09 -1.79
CA ASP A 28 -14.18 0.65 -1.77
C ASP A 28 -13.36 0.18 -2.97
N ARG A 29 -12.27 -0.54 -2.71
CA ARG A 29 -11.61 -1.26 -3.80
C ARG A 29 -12.73 -2.01 -4.48
N PRO A 30 -13.10 -1.73 -5.74
CA PRO A 30 -14.20 -2.43 -6.34
C PRO A 30 -13.86 -3.90 -6.20
N GLU A 31 -14.67 -4.64 -5.43
CA GLU A 31 -14.67 -6.09 -5.57
C GLU A 31 -14.81 -6.29 -7.07
N GLY A 32 -13.78 -6.88 -7.71
CA GLY A 32 -13.85 -7.12 -9.14
C GLY A 32 -15.18 -7.80 -9.43
N MET A 33 -15.90 -7.32 -10.46
CA MET A 33 -17.27 -7.74 -10.72
C MET A 33 -17.38 -9.26 -10.59
N ARG A 34 -18.33 -9.70 -9.76
CA ARG A 34 -18.59 -11.12 -9.58
C ARG A 34 -19.01 -11.71 -10.93
N VAL A 35 -18.72 -12.98 -11.17
CA VAL A 35 -19.00 -13.58 -12.49
C VAL A 35 -20.50 -13.51 -12.80
N GLU A 36 -21.36 -13.58 -11.79
CA GLU A 36 -22.81 -13.41 -11.93
C GLU A 36 -23.20 -12.00 -12.41
N GLN A 37 -22.48 -10.98 -11.94
CA GLN A 37 -22.66 -9.60 -12.40
C GLN A 37 -22.20 -9.43 -13.86
N LEU A 38 -21.08 -10.06 -14.23
CA LEU A 38 -20.59 -10.07 -15.61
C LEU A 38 -21.54 -10.82 -16.55
N GLN A 39 -22.09 -11.95 -16.10
CA GLN A 39 -23.08 -12.71 -16.86
C GLN A 39 -24.28 -11.85 -17.19
N THR A 40 -24.82 -11.13 -16.21
CA THR A 40 -26.00 -10.27 -16.39
C THR A 40 -25.66 -9.03 -17.23
N ALA A 41 -24.56 -8.35 -16.91
CA ALA A 41 -24.17 -7.09 -17.56
C ALA A 41 -23.75 -7.27 -19.03
N LEU A 42 -23.18 -8.43 -19.37
CA LEU A 42 -22.66 -8.72 -20.71
C LEU A 42 -23.52 -9.72 -21.49
N GLY A 43 -24.59 -10.24 -20.88
CA GLY A 43 -25.46 -11.26 -21.50
C GLY A 43 -24.71 -12.54 -21.83
N LEU A 44 -23.84 -13.02 -20.94
CA LEU A 44 -23.03 -14.21 -21.18
C LEU A 44 -23.91 -15.47 -21.22
N THR A 45 -23.64 -16.35 -22.17
CA THR A 45 -24.21 -17.71 -22.17
C THR A 45 -23.63 -18.54 -21.02
N ASP A 46 -24.23 -19.70 -20.72
CA ASP A 46 -23.73 -20.59 -19.66
C ASP A 46 -22.31 -21.12 -19.95
N GLU A 47 -22.02 -21.39 -21.23
CA GLU A 47 -20.70 -21.80 -21.68
C GLU A 47 -19.67 -20.67 -21.50
N GLN A 48 -20.03 -19.44 -21.87
CA GLN A 48 -19.17 -18.26 -21.67
C GLN A 48 -18.94 -17.97 -20.18
N THR A 49 -19.99 -18.08 -19.36
CA THR A 49 -19.93 -17.91 -17.91
C THR A 49 -18.99 -18.94 -17.28
N THR A 50 -19.04 -20.19 -17.73
CA THR A 50 -18.13 -21.25 -17.29
C THR A 50 -16.68 -20.95 -17.68
N ALA A 51 -16.45 -20.47 -18.91
CA ALA A 51 -15.12 -20.08 -19.37
C ALA A 51 -14.55 -18.90 -18.56
N VAL A 52 -15.33 -17.84 -18.34
CA VAL A 52 -14.94 -16.67 -17.54
C VAL A 52 -14.62 -17.07 -16.10
N THR A 53 -15.45 -17.93 -15.49
CA THR A 53 -15.21 -18.46 -14.14
C THR A 53 -13.85 -19.14 -14.03
N ASN A 54 -13.52 -19.99 -15.00
CA ASN A 54 -12.25 -20.70 -15.04
C ASN A 54 -11.06 -19.75 -15.21
N ILE A 55 -11.19 -18.73 -16.08
CA ILE A 55 -10.16 -17.69 -16.26
C ILE A 55 -9.93 -16.94 -14.94
N MET A 56 -10.99 -16.45 -14.30
CA MET A 56 -10.90 -15.69 -13.05
C MET A 56 -10.30 -16.53 -11.92
N ARG A 57 -10.67 -17.81 -11.82
CA ARG A 57 -10.08 -18.75 -10.85
C ARG A 57 -8.58 -18.93 -11.07
N LYS A 58 -8.14 -19.13 -12.32
CA LYS A 58 -6.72 -19.27 -12.67
C LYS A 58 -5.94 -17.99 -12.29
N GLN A 59 -6.48 -16.82 -12.62
CA GLN A 59 -5.87 -15.53 -12.29
C GLN A 59 -5.79 -15.29 -10.78
N LYS A 60 -6.82 -15.69 -10.02
CA LYS A 60 -6.82 -15.59 -8.55
C LYS A 60 -5.67 -16.39 -7.93
N GLU A 61 -5.44 -17.61 -8.41
CA GLU A 61 -4.32 -18.44 -7.92
C GLU A 61 -2.96 -17.85 -8.31
N GLN A 62 -2.80 -17.33 -9.53
CA GLN A 62 -1.59 -16.64 -9.96
C GLN A 62 -1.31 -15.39 -9.10
N ALA A 63 -2.34 -14.59 -8.82
CA ALA A 63 -2.23 -13.43 -7.96
C ALA A 63 -1.85 -13.82 -6.51
N LYS A 64 -2.40 -14.92 -5.98
CA LYS A 64 -2.04 -15.45 -4.66
C LYS A 64 -0.56 -15.87 -4.61
N ALA A 65 -0.09 -16.57 -5.64
CA ALA A 65 1.31 -16.96 -5.76
C ALA A 65 2.24 -15.73 -5.80
N LEU A 66 1.91 -14.73 -6.61
CA LEU A 66 2.66 -13.47 -6.70
C LEU A 66 2.68 -12.72 -5.35
N ARG A 67 1.54 -12.63 -4.66
CA ARG A 67 1.45 -12.02 -3.33
C ARG A 67 2.35 -12.71 -2.31
N LYS A 68 2.42 -14.05 -2.36
CA LYS A 68 3.30 -14.86 -1.51
C LYS A 68 4.76 -14.63 -1.85
N ALA A 69 5.14 -14.72 -3.12
CA ALA A 69 6.52 -14.52 -3.59
C ALA A 69 7.07 -13.14 -3.21
N THR A 70 6.25 -12.10 -3.33
CA THR A 70 6.63 -10.72 -3.01
C THR A 70 6.57 -10.39 -1.52
N ARG A 71 6.07 -11.29 -0.65
CA ARG A 71 5.92 -11.02 0.80
C ARG A 71 7.27 -10.80 1.46
N ASP A 72 8.22 -11.67 1.19
CA ASP A 72 9.52 -11.64 1.86
C ASP A 72 10.37 -10.47 1.34
N GLN A 73 10.28 -10.16 0.04
CA GLN A 73 10.86 -8.94 -0.54
C GLN A 73 10.34 -7.67 0.12
N ARG A 74 9.01 -7.57 0.33
CA ARG A 74 8.42 -6.42 1.05
C ARG A 74 8.89 -6.34 2.50
N LYS A 75 9.09 -7.48 3.17
CA LYS A 75 9.60 -7.50 4.55
C LYS A 75 11.05 -7.02 4.59
N ALA A 76 11.90 -7.52 3.69
CA ALA A 76 13.29 -7.12 3.59
C ALA A 76 13.42 -5.61 3.32
N LEU A 77 12.65 -5.07 2.37
CA LEU A 77 12.65 -3.65 2.06
C LEU A 77 12.26 -2.79 3.26
N ARG A 78 11.25 -3.20 4.04
CA ARG A 78 10.85 -2.48 5.26
C ARG A 78 11.94 -2.47 6.31
N GLU A 79 12.65 -3.58 6.47
CA GLU A 79 13.74 -3.68 7.43
C GLU A 79 14.92 -2.80 7.01
N GLN A 80 15.28 -2.83 5.72
CA GLN A 80 16.31 -1.95 5.17
C GLN A 80 15.94 -0.48 5.41
N THR A 81 14.71 -0.06 5.11
CA THR A 81 14.26 1.31 5.38
C THR A 81 14.33 1.65 6.87
N ARG A 82 14.02 0.71 7.76
CA ARG A 82 14.14 0.91 9.22
C ARG A 82 15.59 1.17 9.61
N GLN A 83 16.52 0.38 9.08
CA GLN A 83 17.95 0.54 9.33
C GLN A 83 18.46 1.89 8.84
N GLU A 84 18.10 2.29 7.62
CA GLU A 84 18.48 3.59 7.06
C GLU A 84 17.91 4.75 7.89
N LEU A 85 16.65 4.67 8.32
CA LEU A 85 16.03 5.69 9.18
C LEU A 85 16.70 5.79 10.55
N SER A 86 17.16 4.68 11.12
CA SER A 86 17.85 4.68 12.42
C SER A 86 19.19 5.44 12.41
N GLN A 87 19.75 5.70 11.23
CA GLN A 87 20.98 6.49 11.09
C GLN A 87 20.73 8.00 11.15
N VAL A 88 19.49 8.44 10.95
CA VAL A 88 19.13 9.88 10.83
C VAL A 88 18.07 10.33 11.83
N LEU A 89 17.38 9.42 12.50
CA LEU A 89 16.39 9.70 13.54
C LEU A 89 16.92 9.33 14.92
N THR A 90 16.44 10.03 15.95
CA THR A 90 16.71 9.63 17.34
C THR A 90 15.91 8.38 17.72
N ALA A 91 16.30 7.71 18.80
CA ALA A 91 15.56 6.55 19.33
C ALA A 91 14.09 6.91 19.63
N GLU A 92 13.85 8.04 20.28
CA GLU A 92 12.50 8.52 20.59
C GLU A 92 11.65 8.76 19.33
N GLN A 93 12.26 9.28 18.26
CA GLN A 93 11.58 9.49 16.98
C GLN A 93 11.27 8.16 16.27
N MET A 94 12.15 7.17 16.38
CA MET A 94 11.91 5.82 15.86
C MET A 94 10.76 5.12 16.59
N ASP A 95 10.70 5.25 17.92
CA ASP A 95 9.62 4.69 18.72
C ASP A 95 8.27 5.32 18.37
N LEU A 96 8.24 6.66 18.23
CA LEU A 96 7.04 7.37 17.78
C LEU A 96 6.60 6.93 16.38
N LEU A 97 7.54 6.72 15.46
CA LEU A 97 7.24 6.24 14.11
C LEU A 97 6.63 4.84 14.13
N ASP A 98 7.14 3.94 14.96
CA ASP A 98 6.61 2.59 15.11
C ASP A 98 5.22 2.57 15.73
N GLU A 99 5.00 3.39 16.74
CA GLU A 99 3.69 3.54 17.37
C GLU A 99 2.65 4.04 16.35
N ARG A 100 2.99 5.07 15.57
CA ARG A 100 2.10 5.54 14.50
C ARG A 100 1.83 4.48 13.44
N ARG A 101 2.80 3.61 13.13
CA ARG A 101 2.60 2.49 12.19
C ARG A 101 1.65 1.44 12.77
N ARG A 102 1.75 1.12 14.06
CA ARG A 102 0.83 0.19 14.76
C ARG A 102 -0.59 0.71 14.78
N GLN A 103 -0.79 1.95 15.20
CA GLN A 103 -2.11 2.59 15.22
C GLN A 103 -2.76 2.62 13.83
N GLN A 104 -1.98 2.88 12.77
CA GLN A 104 -2.50 2.80 11.40
C GLN A 104 -2.89 1.38 11.00
N ALA A 105 -2.15 0.36 11.43
CA ALA A 105 -2.48 -1.03 11.17
C ALA A 105 -3.76 -1.45 11.91
N GLU A 106 -3.91 -1.05 13.16
CA GLU A 106 -5.11 -1.29 13.99
C GLU A 106 -6.34 -0.63 13.36
N LYS A 107 -6.27 0.67 13.05
CA LYS A 107 -7.38 1.38 12.37
C LYS A 107 -7.79 0.71 11.05
N ARG A 108 -6.84 0.15 10.30
CA ARG A 108 -7.14 -0.62 9.08
C ARG A 108 -7.81 -1.96 9.40
N SER A 109 -7.40 -2.63 10.47
CA SER A 109 -8.00 -3.88 10.91
C SER A 109 -9.42 -3.68 11.42
N GLU A 110 -9.66 -2.63 12.20
CA GLU A 110 -10.98 -2.23 12.70
C GLU A 110 -11.92 -1.89 11.55
N LYS A 111 -11.50 -1.04 10.61
CA LYS A 111 -12.30 -0.74 9.41
C LYS A 111 -12.69 -2.00 8.64
N LYS A 112 -11.78 -2.97 8.54
CA LYS A 112 -12.07 -4.25 7.87
C LYS A 112 -13.06 -5.11 8.68
N ALA A 113 -12.98 -5.09 10.01
CA ALA A 113 -13.90 -5.82 10.87
C ALA A 113 -15.33 -5.26 10.84
N HIS A 114 -15.48 -3.94 10.73
CA HIS A 114 -16.79 -3.27 10.65
C HIS A 114 -17.40 -3.27 9.23
N SER A 115 -16.63 -3.68 8.22
CA SER A 115 -17.07 -3.75 6.81
C SER A 115 -17.49 -5.18 6.39
N ASN A 116 -17.32 -6.18 7.25
CA ASN A 116 -17.76 -7.56 7.04
C ASN A 116 -19.04 -7.82 7.84
#